data_AF-A0A821KX05-F1
#
_entry.id   AF-A0A821KX05-F1
#
_cell.length_a   1.000
_cell.length_b   1.000
_cell.length_c   1.000
_cell.angle_alpha   90.00
_cell.angle_beta   90.00
_cell.angle_gamma   90.00
#
_symmetry.space_group_name_H-M   'P 1'
#
loop_
_entity.id
_entity.type
_entity.pdbx_description
1 polymer ?
#
loop_
_entity_poly.entity_id
_entity_poly.type
_entity_poly.pdbx_seq_one_letter_code
_entity_poly.pdbx_strand_id
1 'polypeptide(L)'
;MQLRYKNTAAPILKNNLATPIKAYEYYEECQTVEELEAIKNDSHRFRLECFMIRERLAGVTSGLLNSLDRYACKYVTDYEHALQIYSHACYLRLSAQIDLDKLTLSLEKCTGVMYQLAECNM
;
A
#
# COMPACT_ATOMS: atom_id res chain seq x y z
N MET A 1 3.39 15.74 14.50
CA MET A 1 3.21 14.88 15.69
C MET A 1 2.92 15.69 16.95
N GLN A 2 3.78 16.61 17.37
CA GLN A 2 3.61 17.37 18.64
C GLN A 2 2.26 18.09 18.80
N LEU A 3 1.70 18.66 17.73
CA LEU A 3 0.39 19.32 17.77
C LEU A 3 -0.78 18.35 18.06
N ARG A 4 -0.69 17.08 17.65
CA ARG A 4 -1.75 16.08 17.87
C ARG A 4 -1.84 15.63 19.32
N TYR A 5 -0.71 15.66 20.03
CA TYR A 5 -0.58 15.23 21.44
C TYR A 5 -0.37 16.39 22.40
N LYS A 6 -0.65 17.63 21.96
CA LYS A 6 -0.55 18.81 22.82
C LYS A 6 -1.47 18.72 24.04
N ASN A 7 -2.63 18.07 23.89
CA ASN A 7 -3.48 17.65 25.00
C ASN A 7 -3.45 16.12 25.10
N THR A 8 -2.70 15.58 26.05
CA THR A 8 -2.54 14.14 26.25
C THR A 8 -3.83 13.45 26.70
N ALA A 9 -4.80 14.18 27.27
CA ALA A 9 -6.11 13.61 27.65
C ALA A 9 -7.07 13.48 26.46
N ALA A 10 -6.83 14.18 25.36
CA ALA A 10 -7.66 14.16 24.16
C ALA A 10 -6.81 14.38 22.90
N PRO A 11 -6.06 13.36 22.46
CA PRO A 11 -5.22 13.47 21.26
C PRO A 11 -6.09 13.63 20.00
N ILE A 12 -5.63 14.46 19.07
CA ILE A 12 -6.33 14.69 17.79
C ILE A 12 -6.12 13.48 16.88
N LEU A 13 -7.17 12.68 16.67
CA LEU A 13 -7.15 11.50 15.79
C LEU A 13 -7.18 11.88 14.30
N LYS A 14 -6.69 10.98 13.43
CA LYS A 14 -6.73 11.19 11.98
C LYS A 14 -8.16 10.88 11.52
N ASN A 15 -8.80 11.84 10.88
CA ASN A 15 -10.11 11.60 10.27
C ASN A 15 -9.96 10.93 8.89
N ASN A 16 -11.03 10.32 8.40
CA ASN A 16 -11.11 9.70 7.06
C ASN A 16 -10.05 8.63 6.83
N LEU A 17 -9.93 7.69 7.78
CA LEU A 17 -9.14 6.50 7.54
C LEU A 17 -9.76 5.69 6.40
N ALA A 18 -8.89 5.24 5.49
CA ALA A 18 -9.29 4.32 4.47
C ALA A 18 -9.80 3.04 5.14
N THR A 19 -10.88 2.48 4.61
CA THR A 19 -11.39 1.18 5.07
C THR A 19 -10.31 0.13 4.86
N PRO A 20 -10.11 -0.81 5.80
CA PRO A 20 -9.20 -1.93 5.63
C PRO A 20 -9.44 -2.66 4.30
N ILE A 21 -8.39 -2.84 3.52
CA ILE A 21 -8.43 -3.56 2.24
C ILE A 21 -7.49 -4.76 2.26
N LYS A 22 -7.85 -5.79 1.49
CA LYS A 22 -7.08 -7.04 1.40
C LYS A 22 -5.63 -6.80 0.96
N ALA A 23 -5.41 -5.88 0.02
CA ALA A 23 -4.07 -5.52 -0.49
C ALA A 23 -3.11 -5.02 0.60
N TYR A 24 -3.65 -4.41 1.66
CA TYR A 24 -2.89 -3.95 2.83
C TYR A 24 -3.12 -4.86 4.03
N GLU A 25 -3.45 -6.13 3.79
CA GLU A 25 -3.66 -7.16 4.82
C GLU A 25 -4.71 -6.78 5.87
N TYR A 26 -5.68 -5.94 5.48
CA TYR A 26 -6.68 -5.36 6.37
C TYR A 26 -6.10 -4.56 7.55
N TYR A 27 -4.86 -4.08 7.44
CA TYR A 27 -4.32 -3.14 8.41
C TYR A 27 -5.04 -1.79 8.33
N GLU A 28 -5.13 -1.15 9.49
CA GLU A 28 -5.56 0.25 9.63
C GLU A 28 -4.34 1.15 9.85
N GLU A 29 -4.41 2.40 9.38
CA GLU A 29 -3.34 3.37 9.60
C GLU A 29 -3.20 3.69 11.11
N CYS A 30 -1.97 3.63 11.62
CA CYS A 30 -1.66 3.90 13.03
C CYS A 30 -2.20 5.27 13.45
N GLN A 31 -2.97 5.34 14.52
CA GLN A 31 -3.48 6.58 15.09
C GLN A 31 -2.52 7.20 16.08
N THR A 32 -1.88 6.34 16.88
CA THR A 32 -1.07 6.71 18.05
C THR A 32 0.44 6.65 17.77
N VAL A 33 1.26 7.23 18.65
CA VAL A 33 2.74 7.09 18.56
C VAL A 33 3.13 5.67 18.91
N GLU A 34 2.45 5.09 19.89
CA GLU A 34 2.66 3.76 20.42
C GLU A 34 2.43 2.70 19.34
N GLU A 35 1.36 2.83 18.55
CA GLU A 35 1.10 1.97 17.39
C GLU A 35 2.19 2.10 16.31
N LEU A 36 2.66 3.32 16.04
CA LEU A 36 3.73 3.54 15.05
C LEU A 36 5.07 2.97 15.54
N GLU A 37 5.36 3.09 16.84
CA GLU A 37 6.56 2.55 17.46
C GLU A 37 6.54 1.02 17.49
N ALA A 38 5.36 0.41 17.66
CA ALA A 38 5.17 -1.04 17.62
C ALA A 38 5.56 -1.64 16.26
N ILE A 39 5.39 -0.91 15.16
CA ILE A 39 5.70 -1.39 13.80
C ILE A 39 7.09 -0.98 13.30
N LYS A 40 7.89 -0.26 14.09
CA LYS A 40 9.17 0.33 13.64
C LYS A 40 10.18 -0.69 13.09
N ASN A 41 10.16 -1.91 13.65
CA ASN A 41 11.07 -3.00 13.29
C ASN A 41 10.46 -3.94 12.24
N ASP A 42 9.18 -3.75 11.90
CA ASP A 42 8.49 -4.51 10.87
C ASP A 42 8.53 -3.72 9.56
N SER A 43 9.54 -4.02 8.74
CA SER A 43 9.73 -3.32 7.46
C SER A 43 8.56 -3.52 6.48
N HIS A 44 7.81 -4.61 6.61
CA HIS A 44 6.67 -4.91 5.76
C HIS A 44 5.49 -4.04 6.18
N ARG A 45 5.11 -4.10 7.45
CA ARG A 45 4.03 -3.30 8.02
C ARG A 45 4.27 -1.80 7.88
N PHE A 46 5.53 -1.36 8.03
CA PHE A 46 5.91 0.04 7.85
C PHE A 46 5.75 0.53 6.40
N ARG A 47 6.00 -0.34 5.41
CA ARG A 47 5.73 0.01 3.99
C ARG A 47 4.23 0.12 3.72
N LEU A 48 3.43 -0.80 4.24
CA LEU A 48 1.97 -0.73 4.13
C LEU A 48 1.42 0.54 4.79
N GLU A 49 1.96 0.93 5.95
CA GLU A 49 1.64 2.19 6.62
C GLU A 49 1.91 3.41 5.71
N CYS A 50 3.07 3.41 5.04
CA CYS A 50 3.41 4.47 4.10
C CYS A 50 2.44 4.56 2.91
N PHE A 51 1.95 3.41 2.41
CA PHE A 51 0.98 3.39 1.31
C PHE A 51 -0.37 3.94 1.73
N MET A 52 -0.90 3.50 2.89
CA MET A 52 -2.15 4.03 3.44
C MET A 52 -2.10 5.54 3.67
N ILE A 53 -1.00 6.04 4.26
CA ILE A 53 -0.79 7.48 4.47
C ILE A 53 -0.79 8.24 3.14
N ARG A 54 -0.06 7.73 2.14
CA ARG A 54 0.04 8.38 0.82
C ARG A 54 -1.30 8.41 0.10
N GLU A 55 -2.01 7.29 0.11
CA GLU A 55 -3.33 7.17 -0.51
C GLU A 55 -4.34 8.12 0.15
N ARG A 56 -4.32 8.25 1.50
CA ARG A 56 -5.20 9.17 2.23
C ARG A 56 -4.85 10.65 2.01
N LEU A 57 -3.57 11.01 2.04
CA LEU A 57 -3.15 12.43 1.99
C LEU A 57 -3.02 12.99 0.58
N ALA A 58 -2.41 12.22 -0.32
CA ALA A 58 -2.08 12.66 -1.68
C ALA A 58 -3.05 12.10 -2.74
N GLY A 59 -3.92 11.16 -2.36
CA GLY A 59 -4.76 10.45 -3.31
C GLY A 59 -3.94 9.53 -4.23
N VAL A 60 -4.55 9.17 -5.36
CA VAL A 60 -3.89 8.32 -6.35
C VAL A 60 -2.93 9.15 -7.19
N THR A 61 -1.65 8.81 -7.10
CA THR A 61 -0.59 9.45 -7.88
C THR A 61 0.24 8.40 -8.61
N SER A 62 0.88 8.79 -9.72
CA SER A 62 1.84 7.93 -10.41
C SER A 62 2.97 7.45 -9.49
N GLY A 63 3.39 8.29 -8.53
CA GLY A 63 4.38 7.93 -7.52
C GLY A 63 3.93 6.82 -6.56
N LEU A 64 2.66 6.86 -6.12
CA LEU A 64 2.07 5.80 -5.31
C LEU A 64 2.00 4.49 -6.10
N LEU A 65 1.43 4.53 -7.30
CA LEU A 65 1.26 3.37 -8.17
C LEU A 65 2.59 2.67 -8.49
N ASN A 66 3.61 3.45 -8.87
CA ASN A 66 4.95 2.91 -9.12
C ASN A 66 5.57 2.28 -7.87
N SER A 67 5.28 2.83 -6.69
CA SER A 67 5.78 2.30 -5.43
C SER A 67 5.09 0.99 -5.06
N LEU A 68 3.78 0.87 -5.31
CA LEU A 68 3.01 -0.37 -5.14
C LEU A 68 3.51 -1.46 -6.08
N ASP A 69 3.67 -1.16 -7.38
CA ASP A 69 4.16 -2.15 -8.35
C ASP A 69 5.55 -2.69 -7.99
N ARG A 70 6.46 -1.79 -7.58
CA ARG A 70 7.81 -2.16 -7.15
C ARG A 70 7.77 -2.99 -5.87
N TYR A 71 6.85 -2.67 -4.97
CA TYR A 71 6.71 -3.38 -3.72
C TYR A 71 6.24 -4.82 -3.92
N ALA A 72 5.17 -5.00 -4.69
CA ALA A 72 4.65 -6.31 -5.08
C ALA A 72 5.70 -7.17 -5.79
N CYS A 73 6.44 -6.58 -6.76
CA CYS A 73 7.45 -7.33 -7.51
C CYS A 73 8.68 -7.75 -6.69
N LYS A 74 9.15 -6.89 -5.78
CA LYS A 74 10.47 -7.06 -5.15
C LYS A 74 10.44 -7.61 -3.74
N TYR A 75 9.41 -7.27 -2.96
CA TYR A 75 9.42 -7.52 -1.52
C TYR A 75 8.32 -8.49 -1.07
N VAL A 76 7.30 -8.71 -1.89
CA VAL A 76 6.23 -9.66 -1.59
C VAL A 76 6.63 -11.01 -2.17
N THR A 77 6.75 -12.01 -1.29
CA THR A 77 7.09 -13.39 -1.67
C THR A 77 5.85 -14.24 -1.92
N ASP A 78 4.73 -13.89 -1.28
CA ASP A 78 3.46 -14.57 -1.48
C ASP A 78 2.78 -14.07 -2.77
N TYR A 79 2.53 -15.00 -3.67
CA TYR A 79 1.87 -14.74 -4.93
C TYR A 79 0.46 -14.18 -4.75
N GLU A 80 -0.30 -14.67 -3.76
CA GLU A 80 -1.67 -14.19 -3.55
C GLU A 80 -1.67 -12.74 -3.06
N HIS A 81 -0.76 -12.39 -2.15
CA HIS A 81 -0.62 -11.02 -1.69
C HIS A 81 -0.14 -10.07 -2.81
N ALA A 82 0.81 -10.50 -3.64
CA ALA A 82 1.28 -9.70 -4.77
C ALA A 82 0.13 -9.38 -5.74
N LEU A 83 -0.71 -10.37 -6.07
CA LEU A 83 -1.92 -10.19 -6.89
C LEU A 83 -2.90 -9.19 -6.28
N GLN A 84 -3.10 -9.22 -4.96
CA GLN A 84 -4.00 -8.29 -4.27
C GLN A 84 -3.51 -6.85 -4.40
N ILE A 85 -2.20 -6.63 -4.25
CA ILE A 85 -1.59 -5.30 -4.41
C ILE A 85 -1.73 -4.81 -5.85
N TYR A 86 -1.45 -5.66 -6.83
CA TYR A 86 -1.61 -5.29 -8.23
C TYR A 86 -3.06 -5.01 -8.61
N SER A 87 -4.00 -5.81 -8.12
CA SER A 87 -5.44 -5.60 -8.30
C SER A 87 -5.87 -4.25 -7.72
N HIS A 88 -5.43 -3.93 -6.50
CA HIS A 88 -5.68 -2.62 -5.89
C HIS A 88 -5.06 -1.49 -6.71
N ALA A 89 -3.81 -1.65 -7.15
CA ALA A 89 -3.16 -0.64 -7.97
C ALA A 89 -3.86 -0.44 -9.33
N CYS A 90 -4.49 -1.47 -9.91
CA CYS A 90 -5.34 -1.35 -11.10
C CYS A 90 -6.64 -0.61 -10.78
N TYR A 91 -7.29 -0.94 -9.67
CA TYR A 91 -8.47 -0.22 -9.19
C TYR A 91 -8.20 1.28 -9.01
N LEU A 92 -7.07 1.63 -8.39
CA LEU A 92 -6.66 3.02 -8.21
C LEU A 92 -6.40 3.74 -9.54
N ARG A 93 -5.76 3.07 -10.52
CA ARG A 93 -5.56 3.65 -11.87
C ARG A 93 -6.88 3.98 -12.55
N LEU A 94 -7.83 3.04 -12.49
CA LEU A 94 -9.16 3.20 -13.07
C LEU A 94 -9.95 4.32 -12.38
N SER A 95 -9.94 4.35 -11.04
CA SER A 95 -10.68 5.37 -10.28
C SER A 95 -10.14 6.78 -10.47
N ALA A 96 -8.84 6.91 -10.70
CA ALA A 96 -8.18 8.19 -10.95
C ALA A 96 -8.16 8.61 -12.43
N GLN A 97 -8.77 7.82 -13.33
CA GLN A 97 -8.70 8.02 -14.79
C GLN A 97 -7.25 8.17 -15.30
N ILE A 98 -6.32 7.49 -14.65
CA ILE A 98 -4.90 7.53 -15.01
C ILE A 98 -4.70 6.62 -16.22
N ASP A 99 -4.25 7.24 -17.30
CA ASP A 99 -3.78 6.72 -18.60
C ASP A 99 -3.73 5.18 -18.75
N LEU A 100 -4.59 4.65 -19.63
CA LEU A 100 -4.75 3.21 -19.88
C LEU A 100 -3.44 2.53 -20.30
N ASP A 101 -2.53 3.24 -20.97
CA ASP A 101 -1.24 2.69 -21.40
C ASP A 101 -0.37 2.22 -20.21
N LYS A 102 -0.48 2.90 -19.06
CA LYS A 102 0.20 2.49 -17.82
C LYS A 102 -0.47 1.32 -17.13
N LEU A 103 -1.77 1.12 -17.36
CA LEU A 103 -2.50 -0.05 -16.88
C LEU A 103 -1.98 -1.31 -17.58
N THR A 104 -1.82 -1.26 -18.91
CA THR A 104 -1.29 -2.36 -19.73
C THR A 104 0.11 -2.77 -19.25
N LEU A 105 1.02 -1.81 -19.07
CA LEU A 105 2.36 -2.09 -18.55
C LEU A 105 2.35 -2.71 -17.14
N SER A 106 1.39 -2.32 -16.30
CA SER A 106 1.27 -2.88 -14.95
C SER A 106 0.76 -4.31 -15.01
N LEU A 107 -0.21 -4.60 -15.87
CA LEU A 107 -0.71 -5.95 -16.14
C LEU A 107 0.39 -6.85 -16.73
N GLU A 108 1.20 -6.34 -17.66
CA GLU A 108 2.36 -7.05 -18.22
C GLU A 108 3.43 -7.36 -17.16
N LYS A 109 3.65 -6.45 -16.21
CA LYS A 109 4.53 -6.71 -15.07
C LYS A 109 3.94 -7.75 -14.13
N CYS A 110 2.61 -7.73 -13.92
CA CYS A 110 1.94 -8.78 -13.16
C CYS A 110 2.21 -10.12 -13.82
N THR A 111 1.88 -10.28 -15.11
CA THR A 111 2.06 -11.53 -15.84
C THR A 111 3.52 -11.95 -15.89
N GLY A 112 4.46 -11.04 -16.08
CA GLY A 112 5.90 -11.33 -16.04
C GLY A 112 6.37 -11.85 -14.68
N VAL A 113 5.92 -11.24 -13.58
CA VAL A 113 6.17 -11.74 -12.21
C VAL A 113 5.46 -13.09 -11.99
N MET A 114 4.26 -13.30 -12.54
CA MET A 114 3.57 -14.59 -12.48
C MET A 114 4.40 -15.69 -13.16
N TYR A 115 5.01 -15.41 -14.31
CA TYR A 115 5.88 -16.37 -14.99
C TYR A 115 7.15 -16.69 -14.18
N GLN A 116 7.81 -15.67 -13.63
CA GLN A 116 9.04 -15.87 -12.85
C GLN A 116 8.80 -16.64 -11.54
N LEU A 117 7.68 -16.40 -10.86
CA LEU A 117 7.31 -17.14 -9.65
C LEU A 117 6.86 -18.58 -9.94
N ALA A 118 6.28 -18.84 -11.11
CA ALA A 118 5.94 -20.19 -11.55
C ALA A 118 7.18 -21.03 -11.87
N GLU A 119 8.22 -20.43 -12.44
CA GLU A 119 9.50 -21.11 -12.73
C GLU A 119 10.32 -21.43 -11.49
N CYS A 120 10.21 -20.64 -10.42
CA CYS A 120 10.92 -20.90 -9.14
C CYS A 120 10.29 -22.00 -8.27
N ASN A 121 9.09 -22.47 -8.60
CA ASN A 121 8.34 -23.50 -7.84
C ASN A 121 8.27 -24.87 -8.55
N MET A 122 9.03 -25.08 -9.63
CA MET A 122 9.28 -26.37 -10.27
C MET A 122 10.71 -26.86 -10.02
#